data_AF-A0A8W8MYL9-F1
#
_entry.id   AF-A0A8W8MYL9-F1
#
_cell.length_a   1.000
_cell.length_b   1.000
_cell.length_c   1.000
_cell.angle_alpha   90.00
_cell.angle_beta   90.00
_cell.angle_gamma   90.00
#
_symmetry.space_group_name_H-M   'P 1'
#
loop_
_entity.id
_entity.type
_entity.pdbx_description
1 polymer ?
#
loop_
_entity_poly.entity_id
_entity_poly.type
_entity_poly.pdbx_seq_one_letter_code
_entity_poly.pdbx_strand_id
1 'polypeptide(L)'
;MMMKFRKFRCLLHARHLHSKYVPVPLSMQQYLEFGQKKCERKSFQFLNDEIPIRLAHIMREFEDLPKELLTMKSVKLVRSWY
;
A
#
# COMPACT_ATOMS: atom_id res chain seq x y z
N MET A 1 9.77 -20.42 13.80
CA MET A 1 10.25 -19.10 13.37
C MET A 1 9.07 -18.13 13.42
N MET A 2 8.89 -17.45 14.56
CA MET A 2 7.75 -16.56 14.80
C MET A 2 8.03 -15.17 14.23
N MET A 3 7.26 -14.76 13.23
CA MET A 3 7.22 -13.36 12.82
C MET A 3 6.44 -12.59 13.90
N LYS A 4 7.18 -11.85 14.73
CA LYS A 4 6.60 -10.85 15.63
C LYS A 4 5.82 -9.86 14.76
N PHE A 5 4.51 -9.75 14.99
CA PHE A 5 3.71 -8.61 14.56
C PHE A 5 4.34 -7.34 15.14
N ARG A 6 5.26 -6.73 14.38
CA ARG A 6 5.78 -5.41 14.73
C ARG A 6 4.66 -4.42 14.44
N LYS A 7 3.96 -4.05 15.51
CA LYS A 7 3.22 -2.80 15.70
C LYS A 7 3.44 -1.80 14.56
N PHE A 8 2.35 -1.45 13.88
CA PHE A 8 2.15 -0.32 12.95
C PHE A 8 2.39 1.06 13.63
N ARG A 9 3.43 1.19 14.47
CA ARG A 9 3.74 2.39 15.25
C ARG A 9 4.86 3.25 14.68
N CYS A 10 5.41 2.89 13.52
CA CYS A 10 6.37 3.71 12.77
C CYS A 10 5.84 4.07 11.37
N LEU A 11 4.59 4.55 11.28
CA LEU A 11 3.96 4.91 10.00
C LEU A 11 4.73 5.98 9.21
N LEU A 12 5.34 6.97 9.88
CA LEU A 12 6.14 8.00 9.19
C LEU A 12 7.43 7.46 8.57
N HIS A 13 8.17 6.59 9.27
CA HIS A 13 9.41 6.00 8.72
C HIS A 13 9.11 4.95 7.63
N ALA A 14 8.00 4.20 7.77
CA ALA A 14 7.58 3.22 6.76
C ALA A 14 7.13 3.88 5.44
N ARG A 15 6.49 5.07 5.49
CA ARG A 15 6.09 5.82 4.28
C ARG A 15 7.26 6.12 3.35
N HIS A 16 8.36 6.63 3.89
CA HIS A 16 9.55 6.97 3.09
C HIS A 16 10.36 5.76 2.63
N LEU A 17 10.25 4.63 3.33
CA LEU A 17 10.91 3.40 2.93
C LEU A 17 10.14 2.70 1.81
N HIS A 18 8.82 2.61 1.92
CA HIS A 18 7.99 1.89 0.95
C HIS A 18 7.75 2.66 -0.36
N SER A 19 7.74 4.00 -0.34
CA SER A 19 7.65 4.85 -1.54
C SER A 19 8.87 4.77 -2.47
N LYS A 20 9.95 4.07 -2.07
CA LYS A 20 11.12 3.82 -2.92
C LYS A 20 11.00 2.54 -3.73
N TYR A 21 10.12 1.63 -3.34
CA TYR A 21 9.90 0.37 -4.06
C TYR A 21 8.86 0.60 -5.14
N VAL A 22 8.93 -0.09 -6.27
CA VAL A 22 7.93 0.04 -7.34
C VAL A 22 6.81 -0.98 -7.11
N PRO A 23 5.52 -0.60 -7.24
CA PRO A 23 4.41 -1.57 -7.16
C PRO A 23 4.56 -2.65 -8.24
N VAL A 24 4.30 -3.90 -7.86
CA VAL A 24 4.39 -5.03 -8.80
C VAL A 24 3.15 -5.05 -9.69
N PRO A 25 3.27 -4.86 -11.02
CA PRO A 25 2.13 -4.99 -11.92
C PRO A 25 1.75 -6.48 -12.08
N LEU A 26 0.45 -6.75 -12.06
CA LEU A 26 -0.10 -8.09 -12.33
C LEU A 26 -1.02 -8.03 -13.54
N SER A 27 -0.83 -8.98 -14.45
CA SER A 27 -1.68 -9.20 -15.61
C SER A 27 -2.91 -10.03 -15.24
N MET A 28 -3.96 -9.94 -16.07
CA MET A 28 -5.16 -10.78 -15.93
C MET A 28 -4.82 -12.28 -15.98
N GLN A 29 -3.86 -12.69 -16.81
CA GLN A 29 -3.40 -14.07 -16.88
C GLN A 29 -2.83 -14.55 -15.53
N GLN A 30 -1.96 -13.75 -14.90
CA GLN A 30 -1.36 -14.11 -13.60
C GLN A 30 -2.41 -14.23 -12.49
N TYR A 31 -3.43 -13.39 -12.48
CA TYR A 31 -4.54 -13.52 -11.53
C TYR A 31 -5.33 -14.83 -11.74
N LEU A 32 -5.62 -15.19 -12.99
CA LEU A 32 -6.32 -16.45 -13.31
C LEU A 32 -5.48 -17.67 -12.94
N GLU A 33 -4.19 -17.68 -13.29
CA GLU A 33 -3.27 -18.76 -12.93
C GLU A 33 -3.12 -18.92 -11.41
N PHE A 34 -3.06 -17.81 -10.68
CA PHE A 34 -3.05 -17.83 -9.22
C PHE A 34 -4.35 -18.40 -8.65
N GLY A 35 -5.49 -17.96 -9.18
CA GLY A 35 -6.83 -18.42 -8.79
C GLY A 35 -7.10 -19.90 -9.09
N GLN A 36 -6.41 -20.51 -10.05
CA GLN A 36 -6.45 -21.96 -10.28
C GLN A 36 -5.69 -22.74 -9.19
N LYS A 37 -4.55 -22.21 -8.71
CA LYS A 37 -3.70 -22.86 -7.69
C LYS A 37 -4.17 -22.62 -6.24
N LYS A 38 -4.91 -21.52 -5.98
CA LYS A 38 -5.58 -21.18 -4.69
C LYS A 38 -4.68 -21.29 -3.45
N CYS A 39 -3.48 -20.70 -3.47
CA CYS A 39 -2.57 -20.73 -2.32
C CYS A 39 -2.71 -19.48 -1.44
N GLU A 40 -3.56 -19.54 -0.41
CA GLU A 40 -3.83 -18.43 0.51
C GLU A 40 -2.55 -17.82 1.12
N ARG A 41 -1.62 -18.67 1.59
CA ARG A 41 -0.38 -18.20 2.21
C ARG A 41 0.45 -17.33 1.27
N LYS A 42 0.52 -17.69 -0.02
CA LYS A 42 1.22 -16.89 -1.03
C LYS A 42 0.47 -15.59 -1.32
N SER A 43 -0.86 -15.62 -1.36
CA SER A 43 -1.70 -14.41 -1.48
C SER A 43 -1.39 -13.43 -0.35
N PHE A 44 -1.45 -13.92 0.89
CA PHE A 44 -1.23 -13.12 2.08
C PHE A 44 0.17 -12.51 2.10
N GLN A 45 1.21 -13.30 1.81
CA GLN A 45 2.58 -12.80 1.75
C GLN A 45 2.74 -11.70 0.70
N PHE A 46 2.21 -11.90 -0.52
CA PHE A 46 2.26 -10.89 -1.56
C PHE A 46 1.53 -9.60 -1.14
N LEU A 47 0.29 -9.71 -0.67
CA LEU A 47 -0.53 -8.55 -0.30
C LEU A 47 0.01 -7.80 0.91
N ASN A 48 0.58 -8.51 1.89
CA ASN A 48 1.17 -7.89 3.07
C ASN A 48 2.37 -6.99 2.74
N ASP A 49 3.06 -7.27 1.64
CA ASP A 49 4.19 -6.45 1.18
C ASP A 49 3.74 -5.40 0.14
N GLU A 50 2.87 -5.79 -0.80
CA GLU A 50 2.44 -4.96 -1.93
C GLU A 50 1.45 -3.84 -1.53
N ILE A 51 0.51 -4.11 -0.60
CA ILE A 51 -0.48 -3.10 -0.18
C ILE A 51 0.20 -1.89 0.48
N PRO A 52 1.12 -2.04 1.46
CA PRO A 52 1.82 -0.90 2.04
C PRO A 52 2.61 -0.07 1.02
N ILE A 53 3.20 -0.72 0.01
CA ILE A 53 3.93 -0.04 -1.08
C ILE A 53 2.97 0.83 -1.89
N ARG A 54 1.82 0.31 -2.31
CA ARG A 54 0.82 1.08 -3.06
C ARG A 54 0.25 2.24 -2.26
N LEU A 55 -0.07 2.02 -0.99
CA LEU A 55 -0.57 3.07 -0.10
C LEU A 55 0.47 4.17 0.11
N ALA A 56 1.75 3.83 0.26
CA ALA A 56 2.82 4.80 0.43
C ALA A 56 2.98 5.74 -0.79
N HIS A 57 2.81 5.24 -2.02
CA HIS A 57 2.82 6.09 -3.21
C HIS A 57 1.63 7.04 -3.26
N ILE A 58 0.41 6.54 -3.01
CA ILE A 58 -0.79 7.39 -2.98
C ILE A 58 -0.64 8.47 -1.90
N MET A 59 -0.16 8.10 -0.72
CA MET A 59 0.12 9.04 0.37
C MET A 59 1.15 10.11 0.01
N ARG A 60 2.14 9.77 -0.82
CA ARG A 60 3.14 10.71 -1.35
C ARG A 60 2.52 11.65 -2.37
N GLU A 61 1.72 11.13 -3.30
CA GLU A 61 0.97 11.97 -4.25
C GLU A 61 0.04 12.95 -3.54
N PHE A 62 -0.60 12.54 -2.43
CA PHE A 62 -1.36 13.45 -1.58
C PHE A 62 -0.52 14.58 -0.98
N GLU A 63 0.75 14.35 -0.64
CA GLU A 63 1.66 15.41 -0.13
C GLU A 63 2.02 16.42 -1.22
N ASP A 64 2.06 15.98 -2.47
CA ASP A 64 2.45 16.78 -3.64
C ASP A 64 1.27 17.52 -4.29
N LEU A 65 0.04 17.38 -3.75
CA LEU A 65 -1.13 18.11 -4.22
C LEU A 65 -0.99 19.63 -3.97
N PRO A 66 -1.53 20.47 -4.89
CA PRO A 66 -1.67 21.91 -4.66
C PRO A 66 -2.32 22.25 -3.32
N LYS A 67 -1.85 23.33 -2.67
CA LYS A 67 -2.29 23.72 -1.33
C LYS A 67 -3.80 23.96 -1.26
N GLU A 68 -4.37 24.51 -2.33
CA GLU A 68 -5.79 24.78 -2.48
C GLU A 68 -6.61 23.49 -2.34
N LEU A 69 -6.19 22.42 -3.02
CA LEU A 69 -6.83 21.11 -2.97
C LEU A 69 -6.67 20.48 -1.58
N LEU A 70 -5.52 20.64 -0.94
CA LEU A 70 -5.29 20.16 0.43
C LEU A 70 -6.20 20.80 1.48
N THR A 71 -6.76 21.98 1.20
CA THR A 71 -7.71 22.61 2.13
C THR A 71 -9.11 21.99 2.08
N MET A 72 -9.47 21.33 0.98
CA MET A 72 -10.81 20.78 0.75
C MET A 72 -11.18 19.73 1.80
N LYS A 73 -12.41 19.80 2.31
CA LYS A 73 -12.91 18.86 3.33
C LYS A 73 -12.93 17.42 2.82
N SER A 74 -13.27 17.19 1.55
CA SER A 74 -13.26 15.88 0.91
C SER A 74 -11.85 15.27 0.85
N VAL A 75 -10.84 16.08 0.48
CA VAL A 75 -9.44 15.65 0.42
C VAL A 75 -8.92 15.28 1.81
N LYS A 76 -9.23 16.10 2.83
CA LYS A 76 -8.88 15.80 4.23
C LYS A 76 -9.54 14.52 4.73
N LEU A 77 -10.81 14.29 4.38
CA LEU A 77 -11.54 13.08 4.75
C LEU A 77 -10.89 11.84 4.14
N VAL A 78 -10.65 11.84 2.82
CA VAL A 78 -10.01 10.70 2.15
C VAL A 78 -8.62 10.46 2.72
N ARG A 79 -7.82 11.52 2.93
CA ARG A 79 -6.49 11.40 3.54
C ARG A 79 -6.53 10.79 4.95
N SER A 80 -7.60 10.96 5.71
CA SER A 80 -7.73 10.38 7.05
C SER A 80 -8.02 8.87 7.05
N TRP A 81 -8.43 8.30 5.92
CA TRP A 81 -8.66 6.86 5.77
C TRP A 81 -7.38 6.07 5.51
N TYR A 82 -6.33 6.75 5.03
CA TYR A 82 -5.01 6.21 4.75
C TYR A 82 -4.08 6.39 5.96
#